data_AF-A0A0U2W430-F1
#
_entry.id   AF-A0A0U2W430-F1
#
_cell.length_a   1.000
_cell.length_b   1.000
_cell.length_c   1.000
_cell.angle_alpha   90.00
_cell.angle_beta   90.00
_cell.angle_gamma   90.00
#
_symmetry.space_group_name_H-M   'P 1'
#
loop_
_entity.id
_entity.type
_entity.pdbx_description
1 polymer ?
#
loop_
_entity_poly.entity_id
_entity_poly.type
_entity_poly.pdbx_seq_one_letter_code
_entity_poly.pdbx_strand_id
1 'polypeptide(L)' 'MDDKKTEIVRKIRALDIIKDPQWLEKPDEPVPLWVMFDAIIQLLERLDPPHRPYD' A
#
# COMPACT_ATOMS: atom_id res chain seq x y z
N MET A 1 14.46 -7.50 12.52
CA MET A 1 13.30 -7.25 11.64
C MET A 1 13.50 -8.12 10.42
N ASP A 2 12.55 -9.00 10.10
CA ASP A 2 12.63 -9.87 8.93
C ASP A 2 12.92 -9.07 7.66
N ASP A 3 13.97 -9.44 6.91
CA ASP A 3 14.39 -8.75 5.68
C ASP A 3 13.24 -8.62 4.66
N LYS A 4 12.37 -9.63 4.62
CA LYS A 4 11.17 -9.67 3.78
C LYS A 4 10.17 -8.56 4.13
N LYS A 5 10.03 -8.23 5.42
CA LYS A 5 9.12 -7.17 5.90
C LYS A 5 9.62 -5.80 5.47
N THR A 6 10.93 -5.57 5.58
CA THR A 6 11.59 -4.34 5.13
C THR A 6 11.41 -4.13 3.63
N GLU A 7 11.51 -5.19 2.83
CA GLU A 7 11.30 -5.12 1.38
C GLU A 7 9.85 -4.72 1.02
N ILE A 8 8.87 -5.28 1.74
CA ILE A 8 7.45 -4.94 1.54
C ILE A 8 7.19 -3.47 1.87
N VAL A 9 7.68 -2.98 3.02
CA VAL A 9 7.55 -1.57 3.43
C VAL A 9 8.19 -0.64 2.38
N ARG A 10 9.35 -1.03 1.84
CA ARG A 10 10.04 -0.26 0.79
C ARG A 10 9.23 -0.21 -0.50
N LYS A 11 8.64 -1.33 -0.94
CA LYS A 11 7.75 -1.39 -2.11
C LYS A 11 6.51 -0.53 -1.91
N ILE A 12 5.86 -0.59 -0.74
CA ILE A 12 4.68 0.22 -0.43
C ILE A 12 5.02 1.72 -0.44
N ARG A 13 6.17 2.12 0.14
CA ARG A 13 6.67 3.51 0.05
C ARG A 13 6.88 3.95 -1.40
N ALA A 14 7.52 3.11 -2.20
CA ALA A 14 7.78 3.44 -3.61
C ALA A 14 6.50 3.54 -4.45
N LEU A 15 5.44 2.84 -4.02
CA LEU A 15 4.15 2.84 -4.68
C LEU A 15 3.25 3.98 -4.19
N ASP A 16 3.62 4.77 -3.18
CA ASP A 16 2.78 5.85 -2.64
C ASP A 16 1.34 5.42 -2.27
N ILE A 17 1.15 4.13 -1.95
CA ILE A 17 -0.15 3.52 -1.62
C ILE A 17 -0.62 3.98 -0.24
N ILE A 18 0.31 4.19 0.68
CA ILE A 18 0.00 4.69 2.02
C ILE A 18 0.45 6.14 2.08
N LYS A 19 -0.52 7.05 1.99
CA LYS A 19 -0.30 8.52 1.97
C LYS A 19 0.21 9.07 3.29
N ASP A 20 0.00 8.33 4.39
CA ASP A 20 0.40 8.75 5.73
C ASP A 20 1.60 7.93 6.23
N PRO A 21 2.79 8.55 6.34
CA PRO A 21 4.02 7.86 6.69
C PRO A 21 4.02 7.27 8.10
N GLN A 22 3.13 7.72 9.00
CA GLN A 22 3.07 7.19 10.38
C GLN A 22 2.80 5.68 10.42
N TRP A 23 2.06 5.15 9.44
CA TRP A 23 1.74 3.72 9.35
C TRP A 23 2.89 2.88 8.82
N LEU A 24 3.81 3.51 8.07
CA LEU A 24 5.00 2.85 7.53
C LEU A 24 6.16 2.84 8.52
N GLU A 25 6.13 3.72 9.52
CA GLU A 25 7.12 3.77 10.61
C GLU A 25 6.91 2.63 11.62
N LYS A 26 5.69 2.08 11.69
CA LYS A 26 5.31 1.09 12.70
C LYS A 26 4.51 -0.07 12.11
N PRO A 27 5.14 -0.92 11.29
CA PRO A 27 4.43 -1.97 10.54
C PRO A 27 4.00 -3.17 11.40
N ASP A 28 4.31 -3.18 12.70
CA ASP A 28 3.83 -4.18 13.68
C ASP A 28 2.62 -3.68 14.48
N GLU A 29 2.28 -2.39 14.40
CA GLU A 29 1.13 -1.85 15.10
C GLU A 29 -0.17 -2.10 14.33
N PRO A 30 -1.28 -2.41 15.02
CA PRO A 30 -2.58 -2.54 14.38
C PRO A 30 -3.03 -1.17 13.84
N VAL A 31 -3.49 -1.17 12.59
CA VAL A 31 -4.03 0.04 11.94
C VAL A 31 -5.55 0.06 11.98
N PRO A 32 -6.19 1.24 11.93
CA PRO A 32 -7.63 1.31 11.73
C PRO A 32 -8.06 0.58 10.46
N LEU A 33 -9.19 -0.14 10.52
CA LEU A 33 -9.68 -0.95 9.39
C LEU A 33 -9.88 -0.14 8.10
N TRP A 34 -10.30 1.12 8.21
CA TRP A 34 -10.47 2.00 7.06
C TRP A 34 -9.15 2.31 6.34
N VAL A 35 -8.01 2.38 7.06
CA VAL A 35 -6.67 2.57 6.47
C VAL A 35 -6.27 1.34 5.65
N MET A 36 -6.59 0.14 6.16
CA MET A 36 -6.39 -1.11 5.41
C MET A 36 -7.24 -1.13 4.13
N PHE A 37 -8.51 -0.72 4.21
CA PHE A 37 -9.37 -0.64 3.02
C PHE A 37 -8.87 0.36 1.99
N ASP A 38 -8.39 1.54 2.41
CA ASP A 38 -7.82 2.53 1.51
C ASP A 38 -6.59 1.97 0.75
N ALA A 39 -5.69 1.28 1.45
CA ALA A 39 -4.54 0.63 0.83
C ALA A 39 -4.93 -0.46 -0.18
N ILE A 40 -5.97 -1.25 0.13
CA ILE A 40 -6.50 -2.29 -0.77
C ILE A 40 -7.14 -1.65 -2.02
N ILE A 41 -7.95 -0.60 -1.86
CA ILE A 41 -8.59 0.11 -2.98
C ILE A 41 -7.53 0.68 -3.92
N GLN A 42 -6.52 1.37 -3.38
CA GLN A 42 -5.42 1.93 -4.18
C GLN A 42 -4.61 0.85 -4.91
N LEU A 43 -4.46 -0.33 -4.31
CA LEU A 43 -3.83 -1.47 -4.97
C LEU A 43 -4.69 -1.99 -6.13
N LEU A 44 -6.00 -2.13 -5.94
CA LEU A 44 -6.93 -2.58 -6.98
C LEU A 44 -6.98 -1.61 -8.16
N GLU A 45 -7.07 -0.29 -7.90
CA GLU A 45 -7.05 0.75 -8.94
C GLU A 45 -5.77 0.73 -9.79
N ARG A 46 -4.65 0.31 -9.23
CA ARG A 46 -3.37 0.17 -9.95
C ARG A 46 -3.29 -1.12 -10.76
N LEU A 47 -3.84 -2.22 -10.25
CA LEU A 47 -3.85 -3.51 -10.94
C LEU A 47 -4.81 -3.50 -12.14
N ASP A 48 -5.93 -2.79 -12.01
CA ASP A 48 -6.90 -2.62 -13.07
C ASP A 48 -7.18 -1.12 -13.32
N PRO A 49 -6.30 -0.43 -14.08
CA PRO A 49 -6.50 0.97 -14.40
C PRO A 49 -7.78 1.12 -15.24
N PRO A 50 -8.74 1.97 -14.85
CA PRO A 50 -10.02 2.14 -15.54
C PRO A 50 -9.92 2.71 -16.97
N HIS A 51 -8.71 2.98 -17.45
CA HIS A 51 -8.42 3.63 -18.73
C HIS A 51 -7.45 2.82 -19.60
N ARG A 52 -7.62 1.49 -19.68
CA ARG A 52 -7.02 0.79 -20.82
C ARG A 52 -7.80 1.21 -22.08
N PRO A 53 -7.16 1.86 -23.08
CA PRO A 53 -7.77 1.96 -24.39
C PRO A 53 -8.04 0.53 -24.85
N TYR A 54 -9.27 0.24 -25.27
CA TYR A 54 -9.56 -1.00 -25.96
C TYR A 54 -8.70 -1.01 -27.24
N ASP A 55 -7.76 -1.95 -27.32
CA ASP A 55 -7.07 -2.32 -28.57
C ASP A 55 -7.93 -3.36 -29.31
#